data_AF-A0A7C2S7G8-F1
#
_entry.id   AF-A0A7C2S7G8-F1
#
_cell.length_a   1.000
_cell.length_b   1.000
_cell.length_c   1.000
_cell.angle_alpha   90.00
_cell.angle_beta   90.00
_cell.angle_gamma   90.00
#
_symmetry.space_group_name_H-M   'P 1'
#
loop_
_entity.id
_entity.type
_entity.pdbx_description
1 polymer ?
#
loop_
_entity_poly.entity_id
_entity_poly.type
_entity_poly.pdbx_seq_one_letter_code
_entity_poly.pdbx_strand_id
1 'polypeptide(L)'
;LVDIVHFAEAGFLDESATVDIAFVEGSVSTPHELDRIQQIRANSRFLITIGACATAGGLQALRNMHDANEWIAGVYARPEHIELLSDSTPIREHVKVDLELWGCPVNTRQVLTAVRALLFGVPPVEETDKVCLECKRSQTVCVLVAKGEPCLGPVTRTGCGAICPQVGRDCYACYGPAETSNTASLANRFEGLGLQPEAIARRFLFINSHVEPFNAEGRKWLEKAHE
;
A
#
# COMPACT_ATOMS: atom_id res chain seq x y z
N LEU A 1 24.66 -15.99 -4.90
CA LEU A 1 23.77 -15.53 -6.00
C LEU A 1 23.41 -14.06 -5.83
N VAL A 2 23.22 -13.59 -4.59
CA VAL A 2 23.12 -12.15 -4.26
C VAL A 2 24.19 -11.80 -3.24
N ASP A 3 24.60 -10.54 -3.24
CA ASP A 3 25.44 -9.92 -2.22
C ASP A 3 24.65 -8.79 -1.56
N ILE A 4 24.59 -8.77 -0.23
CA ILE A 4 23.79 -7.80 0.54
C ILE A 4 24.76 -6.78 1.12
N VAL A 5 24.75 -5.57 0.56
CA VAL A 5 25.69 -4.50 0.94
C VAL A 5 25.08 -3.51 1.93
N HIS A 6 23.75 -3.33 1.91
CA HIS A 6 23.02 -2.46 2.84
C HIS A 6 21.71 -3.13 3.27
N PHE A 7 21.56 -3.36 4.57
CA PHE A 7 20.35 -3.82 5.24
C PHE A 7 20.45 -3.44 6.73
N ALA A 8 19.82 -2.31 7.09
CA ALA A 8 19.94 -1.70 8.41
C ALA A 8 19.56 -2.66 9.55
N GLU A 9 18.48 -3.42 9.39
CA GLU A 9 17.97 -4.36 10.39
C GLU A 9 18.87 -5.59 10.57
N ALA A 10 19.68 -5.92 9.57
CA ALA A 10 20.65 -7.02 9.62
C ALA A 10 22.08 -6.56 9.93
N GLY A 11 22.31 -5.25 10.11
CA GLY A 11 23.59 -4.67 10.50
C GLY A 11 24.59 -4.45 9.35
N PHE A 12 24.20 -4.71 8.10
CA PHE A 12 25.02 -4.35 6.94
C PHE A 12 24.72 -2.89 6.58
N LEU A 13 25.70 -2.01 6.70
CA LEU A 13 25.49 -0.57 6.53
C LEU A 13 26.53 0.02 5.58
N ASP A 14 26.11 0.21 4.33
CA ASP A 14 26.77 1.10 3.38
C ASP A 14 25.71 1.94 2.65
N GLU A 15 25.45 3.15 3.14
CA GLU A 15 24.46 4.07 2.55
C GLU A 15 24.90 4.64 1.21
N SER A 16 26.19 4.55 0.88
CA SER A 16 26.77 5.05 -0.37
C SER A 16 26.90 3.99 -1.45
N ALA A 17 26.56 2.73 -1.13
CA ALA A 17 26.71 1.61 -2.04
C ALA A 17 25.92 1.83 -3.34
N THR A 18 26.58 1.55 -4.46
CA THR A 18 25.90 1.36 -5.74
C THR A 18 25.41 -0.08 -5.84
N VAL A 19 24.12 -0.26 -6.12
CA VAL A 19 23.46 -1.58 -6.10
C VAL A 19 22.71 -1.89 -7.39
N ASP A 20 22.68 -3.17 -7.75
CA ASP A 20 21.84 -3.64 -8.85
C ASP A 20 20.34 -3.54 -8.50
N ILE A 21 19.98 -3.83 -7.25
CA ILE A 21 18.59 -3.87 -6.77
C ILE A 21 18.52 -3.19 -5.40
N ALA A 22 17.68 -2.15 -5.29
CA ALA A 22 17.31 -1.53 -4.03
C ALA A 22 15.84 -1.85 -3.71
N PHE A 23 15.61 -2.52 -2.58
CA PHE A 23 14.27 -2.62 -1.99
C PHE A 23 14.06 -1.46 -1.03
N VAL A 24 13.00 -0.69 -1.23
CA VAL A 24 12.67 0.47 -0.39
C VAL A 24 11.36 0.24 0.32
N GLU A 25 11.42 0.17 1.65
CA GLU A 25 10.26 0.11 2.55
C GLU A 25 10.03 1.50 3.17
N GLY A 26 8.77 1.78 3.52
CA GLY A 26 8.37 3.04 4.17
C GLY A 26 7.92 4.12 3.19
N SER A 27 7.05 5.00 3.68
CA SER A 27 6.62 6.19 2.93
C SER A 27 7.62 7.33 3.10
N VAL A 28 7.54 8.37 2.25
CA VAL A 28 8.28 9.62 2.48
C VAL A 28 7.44 10.51 3.37
N SER A 29 7.98 10.84 4.55
CA SER A 29 7.28 11.58 5.60
C SER A 29 8.10 12.73 6.18
N THR A 30 9.41 12.77 5.93
CA THR A 30 10.35 13.78 6.41
C THR A 30 11.22 14.36 5.27
N PRO A 31 11.79 15.56 5.42
CA PRO A 31 12.72 16.13 4.44
C PRO A 31 13.96 15.26 4.22
N HIS A 32 14.51 14.65 5.28
CA HIS A 32 15.66 13.77 5.18
C HIS A 32 15.38 12.52 4.32
N GLU A 33 14.19 11.93 4.45
CA GLU A 33 13.77 10.80 3.60
C GLU A 33 13.66 11.19 2.13
N LEU A 34 13.26 12.43 1.83
CA LEU A 34 13.21 12.95 0.47
C LEU A 34 14.61 13.00 -0.17
N ASP A 35 15.61 13.49 0.56
CA ASP A 35 16.99 13.51 0.06
C ASP A 35 17.56 12.09 -0.07
N ARG A 36 17.28 11.24 0.92
CA ARG A 36 17.76 9.85 0.93
C ARG A 36 17.21 9.05 -0.25
N ILE A 37 15.94 9.20 -0.60
CA ILE A 37 15.36 8.43 -1.71
C ILE A 37 15.92 8.83 -3.07
N GLN A 38 16.28 10.12 -3.26
CA GLN A 38 16.98 10.58 -4.47
C GLN A 38 18.35 9.92 -4.60
N GLN A 39 19.11 9.82 -3.51
CA GLN A 39 20.41 9.15 -3.48
C GLN A 39 20.28 7.65 -3.77
N ILE A 40 19.32 6.97 -3.15
CA ILE A 40 19.06 5.54 -3.40
C ILE A 40 18.71 5.33 -4.88
N ARG A 41 17.86 6.17 -5.48
CA ARG A 41 17.53 6.09 -6.91
C ARG A 41 18.75 6.31 -7.81
N ALA A 42 19.61 7.28 -7.49
CA ALA A 42 20.82 7.55 -8.26
C ALA A 42 21.82 6.39 -8.20
N ASN A 43 21.88 5.69 -7.07
CA ASN A 43 22.81 4.59 -6.81
C ASN A 43 22.22 3.19 -7.11
N SER A 44 20.99 3.10 -7.64
CA SER A 44 20.34 1.82 -7.94
C SER A 44 20.04 1.66 -9.42
N ARG A 45 20.35 0.48 -9.96
CA ARG A 45 19.89 0.09 -11.30
C ARG A 45 18.39 -0.19 -11.31
N PHE A 46 17.90 -0.99 -10.36
CA PHE A 46 16.49 -1.24 -10.13
C PHE A 46 16.07 -0.76 -8.75
N LEU A 47 15.05 0.11 -8.68
CA LEU A 47 14.42 0.53 -7.42
C LEU A 47 13.04 -0.11 -7.32
N ILE A 48 12.85 -0.93 -6.29
CA ILE A 48 11.62 -1.69 -6.05
C ILE A 48 11.04 -1.25 -4.73
N THR A 49 9.80 -0.76 -4.75
CA THR A 49 9.08 -0.47 -3.51
C THR A 49 8.50 -1.75 -2.93
N ILE A 50 8.59 -1.89 -1.61
CA ILE A 50 8.06 -3.03 -0.89
C ILE A 50 7.08 -2.56 0.18
N GLY A 51 5.83 -2.98 0.01
CA GLY A 51 4.76 -2.77 0.96
C GLY A 51 3.93 -1.50 0.75
N ALA A 52 2.73 -1.50 1.35
CA ALA A 52 1.71 -0.46 1.19
C ALA A 52 2.19 0.95 1.59
N CYS A 53 3.12 1.05 2.54
CA CYS A 53 3.71 2.34 2.90
C CYS A 53 4.51 2.93 1.74
N ALA A 54 5.39 2.14 1.12
CA ALA A 54 6.22 2.60 0.02
C ALA A 54 5.43 2.81 -1.28
N THR A 55 4.37 2.02 -1.51
CA THR A 55 3.55 2.08 -2.73
C THR A 55 2.38 3.06 -2.66
N ALA A 56 1.85 3.33 -1.46
CA ALA A 56 0.63 4.12 -1.29
C ALA A 56 0.60 5.04 -0.06
N GLY A 57 1.75 5.28 0.59
CA GLY A 57 1.82 6.02 1.86
C GLY A 57 1.38 5.18 3.08
N GLY A 58 0.58 4.14 2.88
CA GLY A 58 0.21 3.18 3.92
C GLY A 58 -0.65 3.78 5.01
N LEU A 59 -0.62 3.18 6.20
CA LEU A 59 -1.32 3.71 7.37
C LEU A 59 -0.86 5.12 7.75
N GLN A 60 0.38 5.49 7.43
CA GLN A 60 0.92 6.83 7.73
C GLN A 60 0.19 7.92 6.95
N ALA A 61 -0.29 7.62 5.74
CA ALA A 61 -1.06 8.55 4.92
C ALA A 61 -2.48 8.85 5.44
N LEU A 62 -2.92 8.16 6.50
CA LEU A 62 -4.14 8.57 7.22
C LEU A 62 -4.02 10.01 7.76
N ARG A 63 -2.81 10.45 8.10
CA ARG A 63 -2.56 11.81 8.58
C ARG A 63 -2.83 12.87 7.50
N ASN A 64 -2.76 12.53 6.22
CA ASN A 64 -2.93 13.48 5.10
C ASN A 64 -4.37 14.04 5.04
N MET A 65 -5.30 13.44 5.78
CA MET A 65 -6.69 13.91 5.92
C MET A 65 -6.89 14.83 7.13
N HIS A 66 -5.82 15.11 7.89
CA HIS A 66 -5.82 15.90 9.12
C HIS A 66 -4.68 16.93 9.09
N ASP A 67 -4.72 17.90 10.00
CA ASP A 67 -3.59 18.83 10.18
C ASP A 67 -2.46 18.11 10.94
N ALA A 68 -1.33 17.89 10.26
CA ALA A 68 -0.17 17.23 10.84
C ALA A 68 0.39 17.99 12.06
N ASN A 69 0.35 19.33 12.07
CA ASN A 69 0.87 20.13 13.18
C ASN A 69 0.02 19.99 14.44
N GLU A 70 -1.31 19.97 14.27
CA GLU A 70 -2.23 19.72 15.38
C GLU A 70 -1.99 18.33 15.99
N TRP A 71 -1.79 17.32 15.13
CA TRP A 71 -1.54 15.96 15.59
C TRP A 71 -0.22 15.83 16.37
N ILE A 72 0.87 16.41 15.87
CA ILE A 72 2.18 16.38 16.55
C ILE A 72 2.10 17.11 17.90
N ALA A 73 1.45 18.28 17.94
CA ALA A 73 1.28 19.04 19.18
C ALA A 73 0.44 18.29 20.24
N GLY A 74 -0.47 17.41 19.81
CA GLY A 74 -1.25 16.54 20.69
C GLY A 74 -0.45 15.37 21.28
N VAL A 75 0.65 14.95 20.64
CA VAL A 75 1.45 13.78 21.04
C VAL A 75 2.74 14.18 21.77
N TYR A 76 3.42 15.24 21.32
CA TYR A 76 4.75 15.62 21.81
C TYR A 76 4.72 16.92 22.60
N ALA A 77 5.40 16.93 23.75
CA ALA A 77 5.54 18.13 24.58
C ALA A 77 6.41 19.23 23.95
N ARG A 78 7.29 18.86 23.00
CA ARG A 78 8.19 19.77 22.26
C ARG A 78 8.12 19.43 20.76
N PRO A 79 7.05 19.83 20.05
CA PRO A 79 6.83 19.51 18.64
C PRO A 79 7.89 20.11 17.70
N GLU A 80 8.57 21.17 18.11
CA GLU A 80 9.60 21.88 17.33
C GLU A 80 10.84 21.04 17.00
N HIS A 81 11.05 19.90 17.67
CA HIS A 81 12.14 18.98 17.38
C HIS A 81 11.79 17.90 16.36
N ILE A 82 10.55 17.88 15.86
CA ILE A 82 10.05 16.88 14.94
C ILE A 82 9.93 17.51 13.56
N GLU A 83 10.81 17.12 12.65
CA GLU A 83 10.74 17.52 11.25
C GLU A 83 9.84 16.55 10.48
N LEU A 84 8.70 17.04 10.00
CA LEU A 84 7.74 16.27 9.21
C LEU A 84 7.29 17.08 8.00
N LEU A 85 7.11 16.40 6.87
CA LEU A 85 6.36 16.91 5.74
C LEU A 85 4.87 16.95 6.09
N SER A 86 4.10 17.77 5.37
CA SER A 86 2.64 17.84 5.52
C SER A 86 1.99 16.47 5.33
N ASP A 87 2.46 15.74 4.32
CA ASP A 87 1.88 14.49 3.89
C ASP A 87 2.87 13.34 4.02
N SER A 88 2.34 12.14 4.16
CA SER A 88 3.06 10.87 3.97
C SER A 88 2.71 10.35 2.59
N THR A 89 3.71 10.26 1.70
CA THR A 89 3.50 10.03 0.27
C THR A 89 4.29 8.80 -0.21
N PRO A 90 3.80 8.10 -1.25
CA PRO A 90 4.49 6.95 -1.81
C PRO A 90 5.77 7.35 -2.53
N ILE A 91 6.74 6.43 -2.58
CA ILE A 91 8.07 6.65 -3.17
C ILE A 91 7.99 7.10 -4.64
N ARG A 92 7.00 6.60 -5.39
CA ARG A 92 6.79 6.90 -6.82
C ARG A 92 6.52 8.38 -7.12
N GLU A 93 6.12 9.18 -6.12
CA GLU A 93 5.92 10.61 -6.28
C GLU A 93 7.24 11.39 -6.28
N HIS A 94 8.32 10.79 -5.76
CA HIS A 94 9.61 11.45 -5.58
C HIS A 94 10.66 10.96 -6.57
N VAL A 95 10.62 9.67 -6.94
CA VAL A 95 11.58 9.04 -7.84
C VAL A 95 10.92 8.02 -8.75
N LYS A 96 11.59 7.69 -9.86
CA LYS A 96 11.17 6.57 -10.71
C LYS A 96 11.31 5.23 -9.97
N VAL A 97 10.20 4.54 -9.80
CA VAL A 97 10.12 3.16 -9.30
C VAL A 97 10.02 2.20 -10.48
N ASP A 98 10.81 1.12 -10.47
CA ASP A 98 10.83 0.14 -11.57
C ASP A 98 9.84 -1.02 -11.36
N LEU A 99 9.51 -1.33 -10.09
CA LEU A 99 8.51 -2.33 -9.73
C LEU A 99 7.90 -2.01 -8.35
N GLU A 100 6.60 -2.24 -8.19
CA GLU A 100 5.89 -2.06 -6.93
C GLU A 100 5.42 -3.43 -6.38
N LEU A 101 5.94 -3.83 -5.22
CA LEU A 101 5.47 -5.00 -4.51
C LEU A 101 4.41 -4.59 -3.48
N TRP A 102 3.15 -4.80 -3.84
CA TRP A 102 2.00 -4.42 -3.02
C TRP A 102 1.74 -5.40 -1.88
N GLY A 103 1.35 -4.87 -0.71
CA GLY A 103 0.94 -5.67 0.47
C GLY A 103 1.25 -4.99 1.80
N CYS A 104 0.55 -5.36 2.86
CA CYS A 104 0.82 -4.84 4.22
C CYS A 104 0.86 -6.00 5.25
N PRO A 105 1.96 -6.77 5.31
CA PRO A 105 3.16 -6.68 4.48
C PRO A 105 3.01 -7.45 3.15
N VAL A 106 4.02 -7.32 2.28
CA VAL A 106 4.21 -8.26 1.16
C VAL A 106 4.54 -9.66 1.70
N ASN A 107 4.53 -10.67 0.83
CA ASN A 107 4.94 -12.02 1.20
C ASN A 107 6.24 -12.49 0.55
N THR A 108 6.83 -13.55 1.12
CA THR A 108 8.09 -14.16 0.65
C THR A 108 8.04 -14.57 -0.82
N ARG A 109 6.87 -15.02 -1.32
CA ARG A 109 6.73 -15.44 -2.72
C ARG A 109 6.90 -14.24 -3.66
N GLN A 110 6.33 -13.08 -3.35
CA GLN A 110 6.50 -11.86 -4.16
C GLN A 110 7.98 -11.47 -4.24
N VAL A 111 8.67 -11.36 -3.10
CA VAL A 111 10.08 -10.96 -3.04
C VAL A 111 10.98 -11.95 -3.78
N LEU A 112 10.85 -13.26 -3.49
CA LEU A 112 11.67 -14.28 -4.15
C LEU A 112 11.41 -14.36 -5.65
N THR A 113 10.17 -14.12 -6.11
CA THR A 113 9.84 -14.12 -7.54
C THR A 113 10.49 -12.93 -8.23
N ALA A 114 10.40 -11.73 -7.64
CA ALA A 114 11.04 -10.53 -8.18
C ALA A 114 12.57 -10.67 -8.25
N VAL A 115 13.20 -11.11 -7.16
CA VAL A 115 14.66 -11.34 -7.12
C VAL A 115 15.08 -12.36 -8.16
N ARG A 116 14.39 -13.51 -8.25
CA ARG A 116 14.71 -14.54 -9.26
C ARG A 116 14.56 -14.01 -10.68
N ALA A 117 13.46 -13.32 -10.99
CA ALA A 117 13.24 -12.75 -12.32
C ALA A 117 14.40 -11.82 -12.71
N LEU A 118 14.79 -10.90 -11.82
CA LEU A 118 15.89 -9.97 -12.06
C LEU A 118 17.25 -10.69 -12.21
N LEU A 119 17.53 -11.70 -11.38
CA LEU A 119 18.74 -12.51 -11.49
C LEU A 119 18.83 -13.26 -12.84
N PHE A 120 17.70 -13.66 -13.41
CA PHE A 120 17.65 -14.29 -14.73
C PHE A 120 17.53 -13.29 -15.89
N GLY A 121 17.59 -11.98 -15.61
CA GLY A 121 17.51 -10.94 -16.62
C GLY A 121 16.13 -10.79 -17.27
N VAL A 122 15.07 -11.28 -16.61
CA VAL A 122 13.68 -11.14 -17.08
C VAL A 122 12.91 -10.14 -16.21
N PRO A 123 12.00 -9.33 -16.80
CA PRO A 123 11.20 -8.40 -16.02
C PRO A 123 10.26 -9.15 -15.08
N PRO A 124 10.18 -8.78 -13.79
CA PRO A 124 9.18 -9.32 -12.87
C PRO A 124 7.77 -9.02 -13.36
N VAL A 125 6.86 -9.97 -13.19
CA VAL A 125 5.44 -9.79 -13.53
C VAL A 125 4.77 -8.98 -12.41
N GLU A 126 4.05 -7.93 -12.80
CA GLU A 126 3.20 -7.18 -11.88
C GLU A 126 1.88 -7.91 -11.68
N GLU A 127 1.50 -8.15 -10.42
CA GLU A 127 0.22 -8.77 -10.07
C GLU A 127 -0.86 -7.69 -9.96
N THR A 128 -1.77 -7.66 -10.93
CA THR A 128 -2.87 -6.69 -11.02
C THR A 128 -4.25 -7.33 -10.86
N ASP A 129 -4.34 -8.67 -10.85
CA ASP A 129 -5.60 -9.39 -10.75
C ASP A 129 -6.30 -9.11 -9.42
N LYS A 130 -7.63 -9.27 -9.41
CA LYS A 130 -8.46 -9.07 -8.22
C LYS A 130 -8.38 -10.27 -7.28
N VAL A 131 -8.45 -10.04 -5.96
CA VAL A 131 -8.55 -11.11 -4.93
C VAL A 131 -9.66 -12.11 -5.25
N CYS A 132 -10.74 -11.67 -5.89
CA CYS A 132 -11.82 -12.54 -6.35
C CYS A 132 -11.33 -13.74 -7.17
N LEU A 133 -10.32 -13.58 -8.02
CA LEU A 133 -9.79 -14.67 -8.85
C LEU A 133 -9.17 -15.77 -7.98
N GLU A 134 -8.38 -15.38 -6.98
CA GLU A 134 -7.77 -16.30 -6.03
C GLU A 134 -8.80 -16.96 -5.11
N CYS A 135 -9.80 -16.21 -4.62
CA CYS A 135 -10.95 -16.80 -3.90
C CYS A 135 -11.65 -17.90 -4.72
N LYS A 136 -11.88 -17.68 -6.02
CA LYS A 136 -12.55 -18.65 -6.89
C LYS A 136 -11.68 -19.86 -7.17
N ARG A 137 -10.38 -19.66 -7.42
CA ARG A 137 -9.41 -20.75 -7.59
C ARG A 137 -9.32 -21.63 -6.34
N SER A 138 -9.40 -21.04 -5.15
CA SER A 138 -9.37 -21.76 -3.87
C SER A 138 -10.75 -22.26 -3.40
N GLN A 139 -11.81 -22.13 -4.22
CA GLN A 139 -13.17 -22.52 -3.88
C GLN A 139 -13.71 -21.87 -2.58
N THR A 140 -13.19 -20.69 -2.24
CA THR A 140 -13.60 -19.93 -1.05
C THR A 140 -15.04 -19.45 -1.19
N VAL A 141 -15.85 -19.71 -0.15
CA VAL A 141 -17.23 -19.17 -0.08
C VAL A 141 -17.17 -17.64 -0.05
N CYS A 142 -17.86 -17.00 -0.99
CA CYS A 142 -17.83 -15.55 -1.13
C CYS A 142 -18.52 -14.88 0.07
N VAL A 143 -17.75 -14.26 0.95
CA VAL A 143 -18.27 -13.58 2.15
C VAL A 143 -19.19 -12.40 1.82
N LEU A 144 -18.94 -11.68 0.72
CA LEU A 144 -19.80 -10.57 0.28
C LEU A 144 -21.21 -11.03 -0.11
N VAL A 145 -21.31 -12.17 -0.77
CA VAL A 145 -22.59 -12.68 -1.28
C VAL A 145 -23.28 -13.57 -0.24
N ALA A 146 -22.54 -14.50 0.36
CA ALA A 146 -23.11 -15.49 1.27
C ALA A 146 -23.38 -14.96 2.67
N LYS A 147 -22.61 -13.96 3.14
CA LYS A 147 -22.71 -13.41 4.50
C LYS A 147 -23.11 -11.93 4.54
N GLY A 148 -23.09 -11.24 3.40
CA GLY A 148 -23.32 -9.79 3.36
C GLY A 148 -22.16 -8.96 3.92
N GLU A 149 -20.95 -9.53 3.94
CA GLU A 149 -19.76 -8.84 4.47
C GLU A 149 -19.22 -7.80 3.47
N PRO A 150 -18.94 -6.56 3.87
CA PRO A 150 -18.48 -5.46 2.99
C PRO A 150 -17.02 -5.62 2.49
N CYS A 151 -16.78 -6.67 1.72
CA CYS A 151 -15.46 -7.09 1.23
C CYS A 151 -14.95 -6.26 0.05
N LEU A 152 -13.74 -5.70 0.20
CA LEU A 152 -13.02 -4.95 -0.84
C LEU A 152 -12.28 -5.84 -1.85
N GLY A 153 -12.40 -7.17 -1.76
CA GLY A 153 -11.73 -8.11 -2.65
C GLY A 153 -11.96 -7.86 -4.15
N PRO A 154 -13.14 -7.39 -4.61
CA PRO A 154 -13.37 -7.07 -6.02
C PRO A 154 -12.54 -5.91 -6.59
N VAL A 155 -11.94 -5.08 -5.74
CA VAL A 155 -11.14 -3.91 -6.13
C VAL A 155 -9.72 -3.95 -5.57
N THR A 156 -9.31 -5.07 -4.96
CA THR A 156 -7.99 -5.24 -4.33
C THR A 156 -7.14 -6.23 -5.12
N ARG A 157 -5.84 -5.95 -5.26
CA ARG A 157 -4.88 -6.88 -5.89
C ARG A 157 -4.80 -8.22 -5.15
N THR A 158 -4.61 -9.29 -5.92
CA THR A 158 -4.36 -10.64 -5.40
C THR A 158 -2.90 -10.82 -4.99
N GLY A 159 -2.47 -12.06 -4.75
CA GLY A 159 -1.11 -12.39 -4.30
C GLY A 159 -1.00 -12.61 -2.79
N CYS A 160 -2.00 -12.18 -2.01
CA CYS A 160 -2.06 -12.38 -0.56
C CYS A 160 -2.57 -13.77 -0.15
N GLY A 161 -2.87 -14.66 -1.10
CA GLY A 161 -3.47 -15.95 -0.80
C GLY A 161 -4.98 -15.86 -0.55
N ALA A 162 -5.61 -14.70 -0.75
CA ALA A 162 -6.98 -14.43 -0.30
C ALA A 162 -7.24 -14.85 1.17
N ILE A 163 -6.24 -14.67 2.04
CA ILE A 163 -6.24 -15.23 3.41
C ILE A 163 -7.45 -14.79 4.24
N CYS A 164 -7.89 -13.54 4.10
CA CYS A 164 -9.00 -13.00 4.89
C CYS A 164 -10.35 -13.67 4.52
N PRO A 165 -10.77 -13.70 3.24
CA PRO A 165 -11.94 -14.47 2.82
C PRO A 165 -11.88 -15.96 3.20
N GLN A 166 -10.71 -16.60 3.14
CA GLN A 166 -10.57 -18.02 3.48
C GLN A 166 -10.92 -18.32 4.94
N VAL A 167 -10.61 -17.41 5.87
CA VAL A 167 -11.01 -17.52 7.27
C VAL A 167 -12.38 -16.90 7.56
N GLY A 168 -13.14 -16.56 6.52
CA GLY A 168 -14.50 -16.08 6.63
C GLY A 168 -14.65 -14.58 6.95
N ARG A 169 -13.58 -13.80 6.82
CA ARG A 169 -13.53 -12.34 7.00
C ARG A 169 -13.56 -11.62 5.64
N ASP A 170 -14.06 -10.40 5.61
CA ASP A 170 -13.94 -9.48 4.48
C ASP A 170 -12.47 -9.07 4.16
N CYS A 171 -12.19 -8.79 2.89
CA CYS A 171 -10.94 -8.16 2.49
C CYS A 171 -11.00 -6.67 2.82
N TYR A 172 -9.94 -6.14 3.42
CA TYR A 172 -9.78 -4.74 3.82
C TYR A 172 -8.74 -3.99 2.95
N ALA A 173 -8.49 -4.50 1.74
CA ALA A 173 -7.69 -3.84 0.69
C ALA A 173 -6.22 -3.51 1.01
N CYS A 174 -5.54 -4.29 1.87
CA CYS A 174 -4.13 -4.03 2.20
C CYS A 174 -3.15 -4.19 1.03
N TYR A 175 -3.50 -4.95 -0.02
CA TYR A 175 -2.68 -5.14 -1.22
C TYR A 175 -2.94 -4.06 -2.28
N GLY A 176 -3.70 -3.01 -1.94
CA GLY A 176 -3.92 -1.88 -2.84
C GLY A 176 -4.84 -2.17 -4.02
N PRO A 177 -5.09 -1.17 -4.86
CA PRO A 177 -6.10 -1.23 -5.91
C PRO A 177 -5.69 -2.15 -7.06
N ALA A 178 -6.61 -3.02 -7.48
CA ALA A 178 -6.45 -3.88 -8.66
C ALA A 178 -6.70 -3.11 -9.97
N GLU A 179 -6.35 -3.72 -11.10
CA GLU A 179 -6.72 -3.18 -12.40
C GLU A 179 -8.24 -3.09 -12.56
N THR A 180 -8.71 -2.10 -13.35
CA THR A 180 -10.13 -1.91 -13.69
C THR A 180 -11.06 -2.01 -12.46
N SER A 181 -10.69 -1.32 -11.38
CA SER A 181 -11.43 -1.32 -10.12
C SER A 181 -12.68 -0.46 -10.20
N ASN A 182 -13.86 -1.08 -10.05
CA ASN A 182 -15.15 -0.38 -10.01
C ASN A 182 -15.55 -0.08 -8.56
N THR A 183 -14.85 0.89 -7.95
CA THR A 183 -15.06 1.30 -6.55
C THR A 183 -16.47 1.82 -6.31
N ALA A 184 -17.02 2.61 -7.24
CA ALA A 184 -18.33 3.23 -7.11
C ALA A 184 -19.46 2.20 -6.98
N SER A 185 -19.47 1.17 -7.83
CA SER A 185 -20.51 0.13 -7.77
C SER A 185 -20.37 -0.71 -6.50
N LEU A 186 -19.14 -0.97 -6.05
CA LEU A 186 -18.89 -1.70 -4.82
C LEU A 186 -19.32 -0.90 -3.58
N ALA A 187 -19.05 0.40 -3.56
CA ALA A 187 -19.47 1.29 -2.49
C ALA A 187 -21.00 1.38 -2.38
N ASN A 188 -21.69 1.54 -3.52
CA ASN A 188 -23.16 1.49 -3.57
C ASN A 188 -23.70 0.15 -3.06
N ARG A 189 -23.00 -0.97 -3.34
CA ARG A 189 -23.36 -2.27 -2.79
C ARG A 189 -23.22 -2.31 -1.27
N PHE A 190 -22.18 -1.68 -0.70
CA PHE A 190 -22.02 -1.59 0.75
C PHE A 190 -23.12 -0.76 1.42
N GLU A 191 -23.53 0.35 0.81
CA GLU A 191 -24.70 1.11 1.28
C GLU A 191 -25.96 0.24 1.25
N GLY A 192 -26.18 -0.53 0.17
CA GLY A 192 -27.29 -1.48 0.07
C GLY A 192 -27.22 -2.66 1.06
N LEU A 193 -26.06 -2.89 1.71
CA LEU A 193 -25.90 -3.81 2.83
C LEU A 193 -26.15 -3.15 4.19
N GLY A 194 -26.46 -1.85 4.22
CA GLY A 194 -26.78 -1.09 5.43
C GLY A 194 -25.59 -0.34 6.05
N LEU A 195 -24.45 -0.24 5.37
CA LEU A 195 -23.32 0.53 5.88
C LEU A 195 -23.62 2.03 5.79
N GLN A 196 -23.27 2.76 6.86
CA GLN A 196 -23.33 4.22 6.88
C GLN A 196 -22.25 4.82 5.98
N PRO A 197 -22.46 6.02 5.39
CA PRO A 197 -21.48 6.65 4.50
C PRO A 197 -20.06 6.74 5.08
N GLU A 198 -19.93 7.11 6.36
CA GLU A 198 -18.63 7.18 7.05
C GLU A 198 -17.93 5.80 7.11
N ALA A 199 -18.69 4.72 7.35
CA ALA A 199 -18.13 3.37 7.39
C ALA A 199 -17.66 2.91 6.00
N ILE A 200 -18.32 3.36 4.93
CA ILE A 200 -17.91 3.12 3.55
C ILE A 200 -16.63 3.91 3.24
N ALA A 201 -16.59 5.19 3.59
CA ALA A 201 -15.41 6.04 3.42
C ALA A 201 -14.17 5.44 4.10
N ARG A 202 -14.29 5.06 5.38
CA ARG A 202 -13.20 4.44 6.17
C ARG A 202 -12.65 3.17 5.53
N ARG A 203 -13.46 2.41 4.79
CA ARG A 203 -13.01 1.19 4.11
C ARG A 203 -12.05 1.49 2.96
N PHE A 204 -12.39 2.46 2.12
CA PHE A 204 -11.51 2.87 1.01
C PHE A 204 -10.30 3.67 1.52
N LEU A 205 -10.47 4.49 2.56
CA LEU A 205 -9.43 5.33 3.13
C LEU A 205 -8.56 4.64 4.19
N PHE A 206 -8.58 3.30 4.29
CA PHE A 206 -7.90 2.64 5.42
C PHE A 206 -6.37 2.58 5.29
N ILE A 207 -5.83 1.69 4.45
CA ILE A 207 -4.38 1.45 4.33
C ILE A 207 -3.80 2.15 3.10
N ASN A 208 -4.56 2.20 2.01
CA ASN A 208 -4.10 2.72 0.72
C ASN A 208 -4.84 4.03 0.41
N SER A 209 -4.98 4.90 1.41
CA SER A 209 -5.81 6.11 1.36
C SER A 209 -5.29 7.16 0.37
N HIS A 210 -3.99 7.19 0.10
CA HIS A 210 -3.36 8.20 -0.75
C HIS A 210 -3.53 7.93 -2.25
N VAL A 211 -3.78 6.67 -2.65
CA VAL A 211 -3.75 6.26 -4.06
C VAL A 211 -5.14 6.12 -4.66
N GLU A 212 -5.24 6.44 -5.94
CA GLU A 212 -6.45 6.19 -6.73
C GLU A 212 -6.61 4.71 -7.07
N PRO A 213 -7.87 4.22 -7.23
CA PRO A 213 -9.14 4.94 -7.10
C PRO A 213 -9.68 5.04 -5.65
N PHE A 214 -8.93 4.59 -4.65
CA PHE A 214 -9.43 4.51 -3.27
C PHE A 214 -9.56 5.89 -2.62
N ASN A 215 -8.63 6.81 -2.89
CA ASN A 215 -8.73 8.19 -2.40
C ASN A 215 -10.03 8.85 -2.87
N ALA A 216 -10.28 8.90 -4.18
CA ALA A 216 -11.46 9.57 -4.72
C ALA A 216 -12.78 8.96 -4.20
N GLU A 217 -12.91 7.62 -4.19
CA GLU A 217 -14.13 7.00 -3.67
C GLU A 217 -14.29 7.27 -2.18
N GLY A 218 -13.21 7.13 -1.41
CA GLY A 218 -13.20 7.39 0.02
C GLY A 218 -13.66 8.79 0.38
N ARG A 219 -13.09 9.81 -0.27
CA ARG A 219 -13.44 11.22 -0.05
C ARG A 219 -14.88 11.53 -0.41
N LYS A 220 -15.36 11.01 -1.54
CA LYS A 220 -16.77 11.16 -1.96
C LYS A 220 -17.75 10.66 -0.89
N TRP A 221 -17.48 9.50 -0.28
CA TRP A 221 -18.34 8.96 0.78
C TRP A 221 -18.17 9.68 2.12
N LEU A 222 -16.98 10.25 2.38
CA LEU A 222 -16.74 11.07 3.56
C LEU A 222 -17.52 12.38 3.48
N GLU A 223 -17.55 13.03 2.31
CA GLU A 223 -18.36 14.23 2.04
C GLU A 223 -19.85 13.94 2.26
N LYS A 224 -20.35 12.85 1.70
CA LYS A 224 -21.74 12.39 1.91
C LYS A 224 -22.07 12.09 3.38
N ALA A 225 -21.09 11.77 4.22
CA ALA A 225 -21.33 11.54 5.65
C ALA A 225 -21.55 12.83 6.44
N HIS A 226 -21.13 13.98 5.90
CA HIS A 226 -21.25 15.29 6.53
C HIS A 226 -22.43 16.12 5.99
N GLU A 227 -23.18 15.59 5.02
CA GLU A 227 -24.46 16.11 4.52
C GLU A 227 -25.64 15.68 5.40
#